data_AF-A0A8C7E3P0-F1
#
_entry.id   AF-A0A8C7E3P0-F1
#
_cell.length_a   1.000
_cell.length_b   1.000
_cell.length_c   1.000
_cell.angle_alpha   90.00
_cell.angle_beta   90.00
_cell.angle_gamma   90.00
#
_symmetry.space_group_name_H-M   'P 1'
#
loop_
_entity.id
_entity.type
_entity.pdbx_description
1 polymer ?
#
loop_
_entity_poly.entity_id
_entity_poly.type
_entity_poly.pdbx_seq_one_letter_code
_entity_poly.pdbx_strand_id
1 'polypeptide(L)'
;MLRDHSFVGCVSPQWALVQYQTKLYLLNTTKLSQEMFYQILIYDFGNFGVLRLSEAAPLFDLAMLALENAESGWTEEDGPKESLAEYIVDFLSKKSEMLKDYFSLEIDEGNLTGLPLLIDNYVPPLEGLPMFILRLATEVNWDEEKQCFDNLSKECAMFYSIRKQYIMEDSGLTFQQVEEPGKCMRSWKWTVEHILYKAFRSYLLPPTSFREDGNVLQLANLFDLYKVFERC
;
A
#
# COMPACT_ATOMS: atom_id res chain seq x y z
N MET A 1 6.79 13.49 16.93
CA MET A 1 5.35 13.55 16.57
C MET A 1 4.84 12.16 16.23
N LEU A 2 5.19 11.55 15.09
CA LEU A 2 4.66 10.23 14.72
C LEU A 2 5.04 9.10 15.69
N ARG A 3 6.19 9.15 16.35
CA ARG A 3 6.59 8.15 17.36
C ARG A 3 5.67 8.10 18.58
N ASP A 4 5.27 9.27 19.07
CA ASP A 4 4.57 9.44 20.36
C ASP A 4 3.16 10.01 20.20
N HIS A 5 2.56 9.87 19.02
CA HIS A 5 1.18 10.32 18.79
C HIS A 5 0.19 9.48 19.59
N SER A 6 -0.95 10.05 19.95
CA SER A 6 -2.15 9.31 20.35
C SER A 6 -3.08 9.26 19.15
N PHE A 7 -3.48 8.06 18.73
CA PHE A 7 -4.45 7.93 17.65
C PHE A 7 -5.82 8.39 18.13
N VAL A 8 -6.55 9.14 17.30
CA VAL A 8 -7.89 9.66 17.63
C VAL A 8 -8.96 8.93 16.83
N GLY A 9 -8.76 8.77 15.51
CA GLY A 9 -9.73 8.07 14.67
C GLY A 9 -9.51 8.27 13.18
N CYS A 10 -10.13 7.40 12.37
CA CYS A 10 -10.15 7.56 10.91
C CYS A 10 -11.32 8.46 10.48
N VAL A 11 -11.04 9.47 9.66
CA VAL A 11 -12.06 10.27 8.95
C VAL A 11 -12.51 9.51 7.69
N SER A 12 -11.54 8.98 6.94
CA SER A 12 -11.71 8.12 5.78
C SER A 12 -10.48 7.20 5.63
N PRO A 13 -10.42 6.26 4.67
CA PRO A 13 -9.20 5.50 4.45
C PRO A 13 -7.99 6.40 4.16
N GLN A 14 -8.22 7.52 3.47
CA GLN A 14 -7.17 8.48 3.15
C GLN A 14 -6.72 9.33 4.34
N TRP A 15 -7.61 9.63 5.29
CA TRP A 15 -7.38 10.65 6.31
C TRP A 15 -7.63 10.11 7.73
N ALA A 16 -6.67 10.30 8.62
CA ALA A 16 -6.86 10.03 10.05
C ALA A 16 -6.44 11.21 10.93
N LEU A 17 -6.98 11.22 12.15
CA LEU A 17 -6.69 12.21 13.16
C LEU A 17 -5.76 11.61 14.20
N VAL A 18 -4.72 12.37 14.54
CA VAL A 18 -3.85 12.06 15.68
C VAL A 18 -3.65 13.27 16.55
N GLN A 19 -3.51 13.04 17.84
CA GLN A 19 -3.10 14.05 18.79
C GLN A 19 -1.61 13.86 19.10
N TYR A 20 -0.87 14.95 19.15
CA TYR A 20 0.46 14.95 19.74
C TYR A 20 0.60 16.18 20.65
N GLN A 21 0.94 15.93 21.92
CA GLN A 21 0.90 16.95 22.96
C GLN A 21 -0.47 17.64 22.99
N THR A 22 -0.53 18.96 22.86
CA THR A 22 -1.78 19.73 22.88
C THR A 22 -2.39 19.94 21.49
N LYS A 23 -1.81 19.38 20.43
CA LYS A 23 -2.18 19.67 19.06
C LYS A 23 -2.88 18.49 18.41
N LEU A 24 -3.94 18.80 17.65
CA LEU A 24 -4.65 17.85 16.81
C LEU A 24 -4.17 17.99 15.36
N TYR A 25 -3.84 16.87 14.75
CA TYR A 25 -3.34 16.78 13.38
C TYR A 25 -4.23 15.92 12.51
N LEU A 26 -4.41 16.35 11.27
CA LEU A 26 -4.97 15.57 10.16
C LEU A 26 -3.80 15.02 9.34
N LEU A 27 -3.73 13.70 9.22
CA LEU A 27 -2.67 13.01 8.50
C LEU A 27 -3.23 12.28 7.28
N ASN A 28 -2.53 12.40 6.15
CA ASN A 28 -2.82 11.66 4.93
C ASN A 28 -2.27 10.23 5.03
N THR A 29 -3.07 9.31 5.56
CA THR A 29 -2.74 7.89 5.71
C THR A 29 -2.26 7.26 4.40
N THR A 30 -2.83 7.64 3.25
CA THR A 30 -2.39 7.14 1.94
C THR A 30 -0.93 7.48 1.68
N LYS A 31 -0.55 8.75 1.81
CA LYS A 31 0.83 9.19 1.54
C LYS A 31 1.82 8.74 2.61
N LEU A 32 1.42 8.73 3.87
CA LEU A 32 2.27 8.22 4.96
C LEU A 32 2.54 6.71 4.83
N SER A 33 1.51 5.91 4.49
CA SER A 33 1.69 4.47 4.25
C SER A 33 2.52 4.20 3.01
N GLN A 34 2.28 4.91 1.91
CA GLN A 34 3.11 4.81 0.70
C GLN A 34 4.59 5.09 1.02
N GLU A 35 4.90 6.18 1.71
CA GLU A 35 6.29 6.52 2.05
C GLU A 35 6.92 5.50 3.00
N MET A 36 6.17 5.00 3.99
CA MET A 36 6.67 3.96 4.90
C MET A 36 7.00 2.68 4.15
N PHE A 37 6.11 2.19 3.29
CA PHE A 37 6.34 0.97 2.53
C PHE A 37 7.51 1.11 1.55
N TYR A 38 7.65 2.28 0.92
CA TYR A 38 8.81 2.58 0.10
C TYR A 38 10.11 2.48 0.92
N GLN A 39 10.14 3.09 2.11
CA GLN A 39 11.31 3.00 2.98
C GLN A 39 11.62 1.56 3.39
N ILE A 40 10.62 0.77 3.78
CA ILE A 40 10.80 -0.65 4.11
C ILE A 40 11.37 -1.41 2.91
N LEU A 41 10.83 -1.19 1.70
CA LEU A 41 11.32 -1.83 0.48
C LEU A 41 12.79 -1.49 0.17
N ILE A 42 13.23 -0.27 0.48
CA ILE A 42 14.63 0.12 0.29
C ILE A 42 15.54 -0.41 1.40
N TYR A 43 15.10 -0.38 2.66
CA TYR A 43 15.91 -0.81 3.80
C TYR A 43 16.06 -2.34 3.90
N ASP A 44 14.99 -3.08 3.61
CA ASP A 44 14.93 -4.54 3.73
C ASP A 44 15.11 -5.26 2.37
N PHE A 45 15.61 -4.53 1.36
CA PHE A 45 15.84 -5.04 0.01
C PHE A 45 16.59 -6.38 0.01
N GLY A 46 16.04 -7.38 -0.70
CA GLY A 46 16.57 -8.74 -0.78
C GLY A 46 16.36 -9.61 0.47
N ASN A 47 15.64 -9.13 1.49
CA ASN A 47 15.48 -9.83 2.77
C ASN A 47 14.02 -9.84 3.28
N PHE A 48 13.04 -9.84 2.37
CA PHE A 48 11.63 -9.88 2.75
C PHE A 48 11.15 -11.29 3.11
N GLY A 49 10.15 -11.37 3.98
CA GLY A 49 9.32 -12.57 4.08
C GLY A 49 8.40 -12.68 2.87
N VAL A 50 7.75 -13.84 2.69
CA VAL A 50 6.79 -14.08 1.61
C VAL A 50 5.36 -14.13 2.18
N LEU A 51 4.50 -13.23 1.71
CA LEU A 51 3.06 -13.31 1.84
C LEU A 51 2.55 -14.23 0.72
N ARG A 52 2.15 -15.45 1.08
CA ARG A 52 1.56 -16.42 0.14
C ARG A 52 0.10 -16.09 -0.12
N LEU A 53 -0.27 -16.01 -1.39
CA LEU A 53 -1.67 -15.92 -1.79
C LEU A 53 -2.37 -17.25 -1.51
N SER A 54 -3.63 -17.21 -1.07
CA SER A 54 -4.43 -18.42 -0.84
C SER A 54 -4.74 -19.15 -2.14
N GLU A 55 -4.91 -18.39 -3.22
CA GLU A 55 -5.14 -18.88 -4.58
C GLU A 55 -4.12 -18.22 -5.50
N ALA A 56 -3.58 -18.99 -6.44
CA ALA A 56 -2.68 -18.46 -7.45
C ALA A 56 -3.47 -17.54 -8.39
N ALA A 57 -2.96 -16.32 -8.62
CA ALA A 57 -3.64 -15.32 -9.45
C ALA A 57 -2.98 -15.27 -10.84
N PRO A 58 -3.67 -15.69 -11.92
CA PRO A 58 -3.10 -15.66 -13.26
C PRO A 58 -2.75 -14.22 -13.67
N LEU A 59 -1.51 -14.00 -14.12
CA LEU A 59 -1.07 -12.66 -14.53
C LEU A 59 -1.85 -12.15 -15.74
N PHE A 60 -2.30 -13.05 -16.61
CA PHE A 60 -3.11 -12.71 -17.78
C PHE A 60 -4.44 -12.07 -17.36
N ASP A 61 -5.17 -12.72 -16.43
CA ASP A 61 -6.45 -12.23 -15.94
C ASP A 61 -6.29 -10.90 -15.20
N LEU A 62 -5.23 -10.77 -14.39
CA LEU A 62 -4.89 -9.51 -13.71
C LEU A 62 -4.59 -8.38 -14.71
N ALA A 63 -3.84 -8.66 -15.78
CA ALA A 63 -3.55 -7.67 -16.82
C ALA A 63 -4.81 -7.27 -17.58
N MET A 64 -5.68 -8.22 -17.93
CA MET A 64 -6.97 -7.94 -18.58
C MET A 64 -7.86 -7.06 -17.71
N LEU A 65 -8.01 -7.39 -16.42
CA LEU A 65 -8.77 -6.58 -15.46
C LEU A 65 -8.21 -5.16 -15.34
N ALA A 66 -6.89 -5.00 -15.41
CA ALA A 66 -6.25 -3.68 -15.39
C ALA A 66 -6.59 -2.89 -16.65
N LEU A 67 -6.44 -3.49 -17.84
CA LEU A 67 -6.73 -2.86 -19.13
C LEU A 67 -8.21 -2.55 -19.34
N GLU A 68 -9.12 -3.21 -18.62
CA GLU A 68 -10.55 -2.87 -18.57
C GLU A 68 -10.84 -1.66 -17.68
N ASN A 69 -9.97 -1.36 -16.72
CA ASN A 69 -10.12 -0.20 -15.85
C ASN A 69 -9.68 1.08 -16.58
N ALA A 70 -10.50 2.13 -16.48
CA ALA A 70 -10.19 3.44 -17.04
C ALA A 70 -8.89 4.06 -16.48
N GLU A 71 -8.48 3.67 -15.27
CA GLU A 71 -7.20 4.09 -14.67
C GLU A 71 -5.97 3.57 -15.41
N SER A 72 -6.10 2.53 -16.25
CA SER A 72 -4.98 2.04 -17.08
C SER A 72 -4.53 3.03 -18.13
N GLY A 73 -5.39 3.96 -18.53
CA GLY A 73 -5.14 4.85 -19.65
C GLY A 73 -5.10 4.16 -21.01
N TRP A 74 -5.53 2.89 -21.11
CA TRP A 74 -5.57 2.15 -22.37
C TRP A 74 -6.56 2.79 -23.35
N THR A 75 -6.14 2.84 -24.61
CA THR A 75 -6.91 3.31 -25.75
C THR A 75 -6.84 2.30 -26.90
N GLU A 76 -7.76 2.39 -27.86
CA GLU A 76 -7.73 1.51 -29.04
C GLU A 76 -6.44 1.66 -29.88
N GLU A 77 -5.73 2.78 -29.72
CA GLU A 77 -4.44 3.04 -30.37
C GLU A 77 -3.30 2.18 -29.81
N ASP A 78 -3.41 1.73 -28.56
CA ASP A 78 -2.40 0.90 -27.88
C ASP A 78 -2.44 -0.57 -28.36
N GLY A 79 -3.47 -0.94 -29.13
CA GLY A 79 -3.65 -2.26 -29.69
C GLY A 79 -4.53 -3.21 -28.86
N PRO A 80 -4.68 -4.47 -29.29
CA PRO A 80 -5.56 -5.44 -28.65
C PRO A 80 -5.15 -5.73 -27.20
N LYS A 81 -6.12 -5.73 -26.28
CA LYS A 81 -5.88 -5.95 -24.85
C LYS A 81 -5.28 -7.32 -24.58
N GLU A 82 -5.75 -8.33 -25.28
CA GLU A 82 -5.29 -9.71 -25.14
C GLU A 82 -3.80 -9.82 -25.48
N SER A 83 -3.36 -9.18 -26.57
CA SER A 83 -1.96 -9.17 -26.98
C SER A 83 -1.08 -8.41 -25.99
N LEU A 84 -1.57 -7.31 -25.41
CA LEU A 84 -0.87 -6.58 -24.34
C LEU A 84 -0.77 -7.42 -23.07
N ALA A 85 -1.84 -8.12 -22.69
CA ALA A 85 -1.85 -9.02 -21.53
C ALA A 85 -0.88 -10.19 -21.72
N GLU A 86 -0.85 -10.84 -22.89
CA GLU A 86 0.14 -11.86 -23.23
C GLU A 86 1.58 -11.32 -23.13
N TYR A 87 1.82 -10.12 -23.65
CA TYR A 87 3.12 -9.45 -23.55
C TYR A 87 3.53 -9.22 -22.09
N ILE A 88 2.62 -8.74 -21.24
CA ILE A 88 2.89 -8.51 -19.81
C ILE A 88 3.25 -9.81 -19.10
N VAL A 89 2.52 -10.90 -19.37
CA VAL A 89 2.79 -12.23 -18.78
C VAL A 89 4.18 -12.71 -19.19
N ASP A 90 4.50 -12.67 -20.48
CA ASP A 90 5.80 -13.09 -21.00
C ASP A 90 6.94 -12.24 -20.45
N PHE A 91 6.72 -10.93 -20.34
CA PHE A 91 7.71 -9.98 -19.85
C PHE A 91 8.00 -10.20 -18.37
N LEU A 92 6.98 -10.26 -17.51
CA LEU A 92 7.15 -10.48 -16.08
C LEU A 92 7.67 -11.88 -15.77
N SER A 93 7.29 -12.89 -16.56
CA SER A 93 7.84 -14.25 -16.44
C SER A 93 9.36 -14.29 -16.68
N LYS A 94 9.87 -13.49 -17.63
CA LYS A 94 11.33 -13.35 -17.86
C LYS A 94 12.06 -12.63 -16.72
N LYS A 95 11.35 -11.86 -15.90
CA LYS A 95 11.89 -11.12 -14.74
C LYS A 95 11.63 -11.81 -13.40
N SER A 96 10.95 -12.96 -13.42
CA SER A 96 10.49 -13.69 -12.23
C SER A 96 11.61 -14.04 -11.24
N GLU A 97 12.78 -14.48 -11.72
CA GLU A 97 13.93 -14.81 -10.87
C GLU A 97 14.39 -13.60 -10.04
N MET A 98 14.57 -12.44 -10.70
CA MET A 98 14.97 -11.21 -10.04
C MET A 98 13.90 -10.68 -9.07
N LEU A 99 12.62 -10.75 -9.48
CA LEU A 99 11.48 -10.35 -8.66
C LEU A 99 11.37 -11.19 -7.38
N LYS A 100 11.63 -12.48 -7.49
CA LYS A 100 11.66 -13.41 -6.36
C LYS A 100 12.82 -13.12 -5.43
N ASP A 101 14.04 -13.03 -5.98
CA ASP A 101 15.27 -12.89 -5.17
C ASP A 101 15.33 -11.56 -4.42
N TYR A 102 14.96 -10.45 -5.08
CA TYR A 102 15.09 -9.13 -4.46
C TYR A 102 13.84 -8.66 -3.75
N PHE A 103 12.65 -8.98 -4.26
CA PHE A 103 11.39 -8.44 -3.75
C PHE A 103 10.45 -9.48 -3.18
N SER A 104 10.82 -10.76 -3.12
CA SER A 104 9.93 -11.84 -2.67
C SER A 104 8.58 -11.86 -3.41
N LEU A 105 8.58 -11.37 -4.65
CA LEU A 105 7.44 -11.39 -5.55
C LEU A 105 7.56 -12.64 -6.41
N GLU A 106 6.73 -13.63 -6.14
CA GLU A 106 6.84 -14.96 -6.72
C GLU A 106 5.84 -15.14 -7.86
N ILE A 107 6.37 -15.38 -9.06
CA ILE A 107 5.62 -15.73 -10.25
C ILE A 107 6.01 -17.16 -10.63
N ASP A 108 5.03 -18.05 -10.69
CA ASP A 108 5.21 -19.46 -11.05
C ASP A 108 4.25 -19.83 -12.18
N GLU A 109 4.79 -20.34 -13.29
CA GLU A 109 4.04 -20.71 -14.50
C GLU A 109 3.03 -19.65 -14.96
N GLY A 110 3.40 -18.36 -14.90
CA GLY A 110 2.52 -17.24 -15.29
C GLY A 110 1.47 -16.84 -14.24
N ASN A 111 1.53 -17.42 -13.04
CA ASN A 111 0.65 -17.09 -11.92
C ASN A 111 1.42 -16.40 -10.81
N LEU A 112 0.85 -15.34 -10.26
CA LEU A 112 1.34 -14.73 -9.04
C LEU A 112 0.96 -15.61 -7.85
N THR A 113 1.94 -16.02 -7.05
CA THR A 113 1.74 -16.89 -5.88
C THR A 113 2.23 -16.28 -4.57
N GLY A 114 3.12 -15.29 -4.65
CA GLY A 114 3.73 -14.66 -3.48
C GLY A 114 3.97 -13.17 -3.67
N LEU A 115 3.81 -12.42 -2.59
CA LEU A 115 4.07 -10.99 -2.49
C LEU A 115 5.03 -10.73 -1.30
N PRO A 116 5.76 -9.60 -1.27
CA PRO A 116 6.61 -9.27 -0.13
C PRO A 116 5.83 -9.06 1.17
N LEU A 117 6.23 -9.71 2.25
CA LEU A 117 5.72 -9.42 3.58
C LEU A 117 6.47 -8.22 4.17
N LEU A 118 5.93 -7.01 3.96
CA LEU A 118 6.59 -5.76 4.40
C LEU A 118 6.41 -5.47 5.89
N ILE A 119 5.24 -5.77 6.46
CA ILE A 119 4.98 -5.65 7.89
C ILE A 119 4.08 -6.80 8.37
N ASP A 120 4.26 -7.19 9.62
CA ASP A 120 3.47 -8.27 10.22
C ASP A 120 1.97 -7.97 10.23
N ASN A 121 1.18 -9.02 9.98
CA ASN A 121 -0.27 -9.00 10.05
C ASN A 121 -0.96 -8.04 9.06
N TYR A 122 -0.28 -7.58 8.02
CA TYR A 122 -0.84 -6.71 6.99
C TYR A 122 -0.96 -7.42 5.64
N VAL A 123 -2.15 -7.32 5.04
CA VAL A 123 -2.40 -7.74 3.66
C VAL A 123 -2.77 -6.46 2.88
N PRO A 124 -2.09 -6.15 1.77
CA PRO A 124 -2.41 -4.98 0.97
C PRO A 124 -3.80 -5.12 0.32
N PRO A 125 -4.47 -4.02 -0.05
CA PRO A 125 -5.76 -4.09 -0.75
C PRO A 125 -5.63 -4.78 -2.11
N LEU A 126 -6.00 -6.06 -2.18
CA LEU A 126 -5.80 -6.91 -3.37
C LEU A 126 -6.64 -6.47 -4.58
N GLU A 127 -7.68 -5.65 -4.39
CA GLU A 127 -8.41 -5.01 -5.49
C GLU A 127 -7.49 -4.11 -6.36
N GLY A 128 -6.39 -3.62 -5.80
CA GLY A 128 -5.38 -2.86 -6.53
C GLY A 128 -4.34 -3.71 -7.27
N LEU A 129 -4.41 -5.04 -7.16
CA LEU A 129 -3.43 -5.96 -7.74
C LEU A 129 -3.38 -5.92 -9.27
N PRO A 130 -4.50 -5.84 -10.02
CA PRO A 130 -4.48 -5.68 -11.49
C PRO A 130 -3.64 -4.48 -11.93
N MET A 131 -3.92 -3.30 -11.38
CA MET A 131 -3.20 -2.07 -11.73
C MET A 131 -1.73 -2.12 -11.32
N PHE A 132 -1.40 -2.81 -10.22
CA PHE A 132 -0.01 -3.02 -9.83
C PHE A 132 0.75 -3.86 -10.87
N ILE A 133 0.17 -4.97 -11.36
CA ILE A 133 0.79 -5.81 -12.39
C ILE A 133 1.00 -5.05 -13.69
N LEU A 134 0.00 -4.28 -14.13
CA LEU A 134 0.11 -3.45 -15.33
C LEU A 134 1.26 -2.44 -15.19
N ARG A 135 1.27 -1.65 -14.11
CA ARG A 135 2.29 -0.61 -13.89
C ARG A 135 3.68 -1.20 -13.66
N LEU A 136 3.78 -2.39 -13.06
CA LEU A 136 5.04 -3.10 -12.92
C LEU A 136 5.69 -3.39 -14.28
N ALA A 137 4.88 -3.72 -15.29
CA ALA A 137 5.36 -3.95 -16.64
C ALA A 137 5.62 -2.66 -17.44
N THR A 138 4.82 -1.60 -17.25
CA THR A 138 4.85 -0.39 -18.10
C THR A 138 5.62 0.80 -17.51
N GLU A 139 5.59 1.01 -16.20
CA GLU A 139 6.12 2.22 -15.54
C GLU A 139 7.52 2.03 -14.94
N VAL A 140 7.94 0.78 -14.75
CA VAL A 140 9.27 0.48 -14.21
C VAL A 140 10.31 0.56 -15.33
N ASN A 141 11.38 1.32 -15.10
CA ASN A 141 12.52 1.35 -16.00
C ASN A 141 13.38 0.09 -15.76
N TRP A 142 13.25 -0.92 -16.62
CA TRP A 142 13.97 -2.19 -16.52
C TRP A 142 15.38 -2.18 -17.11
N ASP A 143 15.80 -1.06 -17.71
CA ASP A 143 17.09 -0.92 -18.39
C ASP A 143 18.19 -0.39 -17.45
N GLU A 144 17.82 0.52 -16.53
CA GLU A 144 18.75 1.11 -15.56
C GLU A 144 18.55 0.53 -14.16
N GLU A 145 19.54 -0.20 -13.64
CA GLU A 145 19.48 -0.91 -12.34
C GLU A 145 18.94 -0.04 -11.19
N LYS A 146 19.52 1.16 -10.99
CA LYS A 146 19.10 2.05 -9.90
C LYS A 146 17.66 2.54 -10.08
N GLN A 147 17.27 2.90 -11.31
CA GLN A 147 15.92 3.37 -11.58
C GLN A 147 14.90 2.22 -11.50
N CYS A 148 15.31 1.01 -11.90
CA CYS A 148 14.51 -0.20 -11.77
C CYS A 148 14.11 -0.44 -10.31
N PHE A 149 15.08 -0.48 -9.40
CA PHE A 149 14.80 -0.72 -7.98
C PHE A 149 14.00 0.42 -7.34
N ASP A 150 14.29 1.67 -7.70
CA ASP A 150 13.55 2.84 -7.22
C ASP A 150 12.09 2.83 -7.70
N ASN A 151 11.85 2.67 -9.01
CA ASN A 151 10.51 2.65 -9.58
C ASN A 151 9.71 1.46 -9.09
N LEU A 152 10.30 0.26 -9.06
CA LEU A 152 9.62 -0.94 -8.57
C LEU A 152 9.23 -0.78 -7.09
N SER A 153 10.14 -0.26 -6.27
CA SER A 153 9.84 0.01 -4.86
C SER A 153 8.72 1.03 -4.71
N LYS A 154 8.67 2.07 -5.56
CA LYS A 154 7.59 3.06 -5.56
C LYS A 154 6.24 2.47 -5.98
N GLU A 155 6.22 1.62 -6.99
CA GLU A 155 5.02 0.94 -7.47
C GLU A 155 4.50 -0.06 -6.43
N CYS A 156 5.39 -0.84 -5.83
CA CYS A 156 5.05 -1.76 -4.76
C CYS A 156 4.54 -0.99 -3.52
N ALA A 157 5.22 0.09 -3.13
CA ALA A 157 4.77 0.95 -2.03
C ALA A 157 3.39 1.58 -2.29
N MET A 158 3.11 2.00 -3.53
CA MET A 158 1.81 2.51 -3.92
C MET A 158 0.74 1.42 -3.84
N PHE A 159 1.05 0.20 -4.27
CA PHE A 159 0.16 -0.95 -4.14
C PHE A 159 -0.18 -1.27 -2.68
N TYR A 160 0.82 -1.29 -1.80
CA TYR A 160 0.64 -1.56 -0.37
C TYR A 160 0.01 -0.41 0.40
N SER A 161 -0.01 0.81 -0.16
CA SER A 161 -0.60 1.95 0.51
C SER A 161 -2.11 1.84 0.66
N ILE A 162 -2.64 2.44 1.73
CA ILE A 162 -4.10 2.56 1.95
C ILE A 162 -4.66 3.57 0.96
N ARG A 163 -5.42 3.09 -0.03
CA ARG A 163 -6.07 3.92 -1.05
C ARG A 163 -7.56 3.76 -0.97
N LYS A 164 -8.29 4.88 -0.85
CA LYS A 164 -9.74 4.90 -0.67
C LYS A 164 -10.51 4.15 -1.75
N GLN A 165 -9.99 4.08 -2.98
CA GLN A 165 -10.67 3.45 -4.11
C GLN A 165 -10.65 1.91 -4.05
N TYR A 166 -9.77 1.32 -3.23
CA TYR A 166 -9.63 -0.14 -3.07
C TYR A 166 -10.02 -0.60 -1.66
N ILE A 167 -10.74 0.25 -0.90
CA ILE A 167 -11.14 -0.05 0.47
C ILE A 167 -12.65 0.15 0.57
N MET A 168 -13.33 -0.96 0.75
CA MET A 168 -14.75 -1.06 1.07
C MET A 168 -14.95 -1.15 2.60
N GLU A 169 -16.17 -0.94 3.08
CA GLU A 169 -16.46 -0.98 4.53
C GLU A 169 -16.10 -2.34 5.16
N ASP A 170 -16.26 -3.42 4.40
CA ASP A 170 -15.94 -4.80 4.79
C ASP A 170 -14.52 -5.25 4.34
N SER A 171 -13.60 -4.36 3.95
CA SER A 171 -12.25 -4.80 3.56
C SER A 171 -11.45 -5.35 4.75
N GLY A 172 -11.16 -6.65 4.72
CA GLY A 172 -10.27 -7.33 5.67
C GLY A 172 -8.80 -7.21 5.24
N LEU A 173 -8.04 -6.31 5.89
CA LEU A 173 -6.63 -6.05 5.56
C LEU A 173 -5.62 -6.80 6.46
N THR A 174 -6.08 -7.85 7.14
CA THR A 174 -5.27 -8.62 8.10
C THR A 174 -5.39 -10.11 7.84
N PHE A 175 -4.32 -10.86 8.10
CA PHE A 175 -4.35 -12.32 8.07
C PHE A 175 -5.39 -12.86 9.07
N GLN A 176 -6.40 -13.57 8.56
CA GLN A 176 -7.20 -14.48 9.36
C GLN A 176 -6.79 -15.91 8.99
N GLN A 177 -5.79 -16.45 9.69
CA GLN A 177 -5.48 -17.89 9.69
C GLN A 177 -5.96 -18.60 10.98
N VAL A 178 -6.97 -18.08 11.67
CA VAL A 178 -7.52 -18.80 12.82
C VAL A 178 -9.04 -18.89 12.70
N GLU A 179 -9.49 -20.10 12.37
CA GLU A 179 -10.82 -20.64 12.61
C GLU A 179 -11.14 -20.64 14.12
N GLU A 180 -11.21 -19.46 14.75
CA GLU A 180 -11.89 -19.30 16.03
C GLU A 180 -13.30 -18.78 15.76
N PRO A 181 -14.36 -19.56 16.05
CA PRO A 181 -15.73 -19.11 15.84
C PRO A 181 -16.02 -17.94 16.79
N GLY A 182 -16.06 -16.72 16.27
CA GLY A 182 -16.48 -15.53 17.02
C GLY A 182 -15.62 -14.26 16.87
N LYS A 183 -14.49 -14.27 16.16
CA LYS A 183 -13.76 -13.03 15.86
C LYS A 183 -14.24 -12.42 14.54
N CYS A 184 -15.05 -11.35 14.67
CA CYS A 184 -15.47 -10.48 13.58
C CYS A 184 -14.27 -10.08 12.70
N MET A 185 -14.46 -10.03 11.38
CA MET A 185 -13.48 -9.50 10.43
C MET A 185 -13.03 -8.11 10.91
N ARG A 186 -11.72 -7.93 11.13
CA ARG A 186 -11.22 -6.66 11.64
C ARG A 186 -11.37 -5.61 10.54
N SER A 187 -12.21 -4.60 10.79
CA SER A 187 -12.43 -3.49 9.86
C SER A 187 -11.10 -2.82 9.48
N TRP A 188 -11.03 -2.27 8.26
CA TRP A 188 -9.89 -1.49 7.79
C TRP A 188 -9.47 -0.38 8.77
N LYS A 189 -10.41 0.21 9.53
CA LYS A 189 -10.12 1.23 10.56
C LYS A 189 -9.22 0.68 11.66
N TRP A 190 -9.48 -0.56 12.07
CA TRP A 190 -8.67 -1.25 13.07
C TRP A 190 -7.25 -1.49 12.55
N THR A 191 -7.11 -1.92 11.29
CA THR A 191 -5.81 -2.11 10.63
C THR A 191 -5.03 -0.81 10.56
N VAL A 192 -5.69 0.28 10.15
CA VAL A 192 -5.06 1.61 10.09
C VAL A 192 -4.50 1.98 11.47
N GLU A 193 -5.32 1.93 12.52
CA GLU A 193 -4.89 2.30 13.87
C GLU A 193 -3.80 1.38 14.45
N HIS A 194 -4.03 0.07 14.44
CA HIS A 194 -3.27 -0.89 15.25
C HIS A 194 -2.09 -1.50 14.51
N ILE A 195 -2.08 -1.45 13.19
CA ILE A 195 -0.99 -1.96 12.35
C ILE A 195 -0.23 -0.80 11.74
N LEU A 196 -0.87 0.03 10.91
CA LEU A 196 -0.14 1.06 10.16
C LEU A 196 0.36 2.20 11.06
N TYR A 197 -0.51 2.78 11.88
CA TYR A 197 -0.10 3.87 12.77
C TYR A 197 0.84 3.39 13.87
N LYS A 198 0.77 2.11 14.26
CA LYS A 198 1.79 1.48 15.09
C LYS A 198 3.13 1.38 14.34
N ALA A 199 3.12 0.94 13.09
CA ALA A 199 4.32 0.83 12.25
C ALA A 199 4.96 2.19 11.96
N PHE A 200 4.17 3.26 11.77
CA PHE A 200 4.66 4.63 11.59
C PHE A 200 5.53 5.13 12.75
N ARG A 201 5.43 4.54 13.94
CA ARG A 201 6.28 4.91 15.09
C ARG A 201 7.73 4.46 14.90
N SER A 202 7.95 3.38 14.17
CA SER A 202 9.26 2.72 14.07
C SER A 202 9.86 2.81 12.67
N TYR A 203 9.04 2.60 11.64
CA TYR A 203 9.52 2.40 10.27
C TYR A 203 9.45 3.63 9.39
N LEU A 204 8.69 4.67 9.76
CA LEU A 204 8.52 5.86 8.94
C LEU A 204 9.46 6.99 9.39
N LEU A 205 10.37 7.37 8.50
CA LEU A 205 11.16 8.60 8.55
C LEU A 205 10.53 9.63 7.61
N PRO A 206 9.59 10.47 8.08
CA PRO A 206 8.82 11.34 7.20
C PRO A 206 9.74 12.38 6.51
N PRO A 207 9.66 12.53 5.17
CA PRO A 207 10.45 13.53 4.45
C PRO A 207 10.03 14.95 4.85
N THR A 208 10.93 15.92 4.67
CA THR A 208 10.66 17.31 5.06
C THR A 208 9.50 17.94 4.30
N SER A 209 9.25 17.49 3.07
CA SER A 209 8.14 17.91 2.21
C SER A 209 6.76 17.71 2.85
N PHE A 210 6.59 16.70 3.72
CA PHE A 210 5.30 16.39 4.37
C PHE A 210 4.75 17.51 5.26
N ARG A 211 5.60 18.50 5.61
CA ARG A 211 5.19 19.68 6.36
C ARG A 211 4.49 20.72 5.51
N GLU A 212 4.76 20.74 4.20
CA GLU A 212 4.36 21.82 3.28
C GLU A 212 3.36 21.33 2.24
N ASP A 213 3.36 20.04 1.92
CA ASP A 213 2.52 19.43 0.88
C ASP A 213 1.08 19.10 1.33
N GLY A 214 0.74 19.40 2.59
CA GLY A 214 -0.59 19.15 3.17
C GLY A 214 -0.83 17.71 3.63
N ASN A 215 0.19 16.84 3.64
CA ASN A 215 0.05 15.48 4.18
C ASN A 215 0.00 15.45 5.72
N VAL A 216 0.52 16.48 6.39
CA VAL A 216 0.47 16.65 7.85
C VAL A 216 -0.04 18.06 8.18
N LEU A 217 -1.31 18.16 8.56
CA LEU A 217 -1.96 19.45 8.83
C LEU A 217 -2.32 19.58 10.31
N GLN A 218 -1.90 20.67 10.96
CA GLN A 218 -2.37 20.99 12.31
C GLN A 218 -3.76 21.63 12.21
N LEU A 219 -4.79 20.97 12.76
CA LEU A 219 -6.16 21.47 12.73
C LEU A 219 -6.50 22.35 13.92
N ALA A 220 -6.06 21.96 15.11
CA ALA A 220 -6.43 22.63 16.35
C ALA A 220 -5.35 22.51 17.43
N ASN A 221 -5.44 23.39 18.42
CA ASN A 221 -4.66 23.34 19.65
C ASN A 221 -5.61 23.37 20.85
N LEU A 222 -5.46 22.43 21.78
CA LEU A 222 -6.31 22.29 22.96
C LEU A 222 -6.29 23.54 23.83
N PHE A 223 -5.18 24.30 23.86
CA PHE A 223 -5.14 25.58 24.58
C PHE A 223 -6.14 26.61 24.05
N ASP A 224 -6.44 26.59 22.75
CA ASP A 224 -7.41 27.51 22.16
C ASP A 224 -8.84 26.99 22.34
N LEU A 225 -9.02 25.66 22.34
CA LEU A 225 -10.31 25.02 22.62
C LEU A 225 -10.77 25.26 24.07
N TYR A 226 -9.87 25.19 25.05
CA TYR A 226 -10.21 25.42 26.47
C TYR A 226 -10.63 26.87 26.78
N LYS A 227 -10.42 27.82 25.88
CA LYS A 227 -10.93 29.20 26.02
C LYS A 227 -12.42 29.33 25.68
N VAL A 228 -12.96 28.36 24.94
CA VAL A 228 -14.35 28.38 24.44
C VAL A 228 -15.18 27.31 25.14
N PHE A 229 -14.60 26.13 25.40
CA PHE A 229 -15.27 25.02 26.06
C PHE A 229 -14.86 24.94 27.54
N GLU A 230 -15.75 25.42 28.41
CA GLU A 230 -15.59 25.38 29.87
C GLU A 230 -16.39 24.22 30.51
N ARG A 231 -16.04 23.86 31.74
CA ARG A 231 -16.79 22.85 32.51
C ARG A 231 -18.14 23.45 32.94
N CYS A 232 -19.19 22.64 32.87
CA CYS A 232 -20.53 23.01 33.35
C CYS A 232 -20.57 23.30 34.86
#